data_AF-A0A966WHS2-F1
#
_entry.id   AF-A0A966WHS2-F1
#
_cell.length_a   1.000
_cell.length_b   1.000
_cell.length_c   1.000
_cell.angle_alpha   90.00
_cell.angle_beta   90.00
_cell.angle_gamma   90.00
#
_symmetry.space_group_name_H-M   'P 1'
#
loop_
_entity.id
_entity.type
_entity.pdbx_description
1 polymer ?
#
loop_
_entity_poly.entity_id
_entity_poly.type
_entity_poly.pdbx_seq_one_letter_code
_entity_poly.pdbx_strand_id
1 'polypeptide(L)'
;MAGNITATGGSNATERGVFISTTDGFADGAGTKISASGSFGTGAFTVDATGLSASTQYYFKAYATNTNGTGYGTQGTFTTSAASSLTPPTLASAVVATVDGAFDITFTDDSAWRTAITGITVGGSALPSGAYSTGTAGKITFTPSASALLQSPGTKAIVISATGYNDANINQTLGAGVGAQLSVTTQPGAPTFNGGALATQPVVAIRDQYGNATASTDSVTA
;
A
#
# COMPACT_ATOMS: atom_id res chain seq x y z
N MET A 1 -0.07 28.38 -13.05
CA MET A 1 1.11 28.93 -13.78
C MET A 1 0.88 30.40 -14.05
N ALA A 2 1.91 31.16 -14.41
CA ALA A 2 1.80 32.60 -14.67
C ALA A 2 2.42 33.01 -16.01
N GLY A 3 1.96 34.12 -16.56
CA GLY A 3 2.53 34.79 -17.72
C GLY A 3 2.46 36.31 -17.55
N ASN A 4 3.19 37.06 -18.37
CA ASN A 4 3.17 38.52 -18.35
C ASN A 4 3.20 39.06 -19.78
N ILE A 5 2.19 39.84 -20.16
CA ILE A 5 2.17 40.55 -21.44
C ILE A 5 3.01 41.82 -21.25
N THR A 6 4.21 41.85 -21.83
CA THR A 6 5.14 42.98 -21.67
C THR A 6 4.96 44.06 -22.73
N ALA A 7 4.42 43.71 -23.90
CA ALA A 7 4.10 44.64 -24.97
C ALA A 7 2.91 44.13 -25.80
N THR A 8 2.08 45.05 -26.29
CA THR A 8 0.90 44.75 -27.11
C THR A 8 1.07 45.15 -28.58
N GLY A 9 2.17 45.81 -28.94
CA GLY A 9 2.39 46.26 -30.33
C GLY A 9 1.28 47.19 -30.86
N GLY A 10 0.61 47.94 -29.97
CA GLY A 10 -0.45 48.89 -30.32
C GLY A 10 -1.88 48.35 -30.24
N SER A 11 -2.09 47.04 -30.04
CA SER A 11 -3.43 46.45 -29.90
C SER A 11 -3.48 45.42 -28.77
N ASN A 12 -4.48 45.49 -27.89
CA ASN A 12 -4.68 44.50 -26.83
C ASN A 12 -4.73 43.06 -27.40
N ALA A 13 -4.22 42.11 -26.61
CA ALA A 13 -4.34 40.69 -26.93
C ALA A 13 -5.81 40.26 -26.93
N THR A 14 -6.22 39.56 -27.99
CA THR A 14 -7.55 38.97 -28.15
C THR A 14 -7.64 37.59 -27.50
N GLU A 15 -6.49 36.92 -27.32
CA GLU A 15 -6.35 35.66 -26.60
C GLU A 15 -5.03 35.67 -25.84
N ARG A 16 -5.02 35.11 -24.62
CA ARG A 16 -3.80 34.84 -23.87
C ARG A 16 -3.92 33.51 -23.14
N GLY A 17 -2.78 32.93 -22.77
CA GLY A 17 -2.80 31.67 -22.04
C GLY A 17 -1.42 31.04 -21.91
N VAL A 18 -1.41 29.72 -21.79
CA VAL A 18 -0.20 28.90 -21.74
C VAL A 18 -0.35 27.67 -22.64
N PHE A 19 0.74 27.28 -23.29
CA PHE A 19 0.90 25.93 -23.81
C PHE A 19 1.68 25.09 -22.80
N ILE A 20 1.26 23.84 -22.59
CA ILE A 20 1.86 22.90 -21.64
C ILE A 20 2.25 21.60 -22.35
N SER A 21 3.42 21.05 -22.00
CA SER A 21 3.94 19.79 -22.53
C SER A 21 4.75 19.04 -21.48
N THR A 22 4.85 17.72 -21.60
CA THR A 22 5.83 16.91 -20.84
C THR A 22 7.21 16.86 -21.54
N THR A 23 7.31 17.43 -22.74
CA THR A 23 8.55 17.48 -23.52
C THR A 23 9.27 18.80 -23.26
N ASP A 24 10.51 18.70 -22.77
CA ASP A 24 11.40 19.86 -22.66
C ASP A 24 11.73 20.43 -24.04
N GLY A 25 11.72 21.77 -24.17
CA GLY A 25 12.05 22.45 -25.41
C GLY A 25 10.97 22.34 -26.49
N PHE A 26 9.72 22.06 -26.12
CA PHE A 26 8.63 21.94 -27.09
C PHE A 26 8.46 23.22 -27.94
N ALA A 27 8.13 23.06 -29.22
CA ALA A 27 7.98 24.17 -30.15
C ALA A 27 6.85 25.13 -29.76
N ASP A 28 6.95 26.38 -30.18
CA ASP A 28 5.91 27.37 -29.93
C ASP A 28 4.59 26.95 -30.59
N GLY A 29 3.48 27.02 -29.83
CA GLY A 29 2.17 26.56 -30.27
C GLY A 29 1.96 25.03 -30.18
N ALA A 30 2.97 24.26 -29.77
CA ALA A 30 2.82 22.82 -29.54
C ALA A 30 2.37 22.51 -28.10
N GLY A 31 1.83 21.31 -27.88
CA GLY A 31 1.34 20.86 -26.58
C GLY A 31 -0.13 21.19 -26.32
N THR A 32 -0.55 21.08 -25.06
CA THR A 32 -1.92 21.36 -24.63
C THR A 32 -2.10 22.86 -24.42
N LYS A 33 -3.03 23.46 -25.13
CA LYS A 33 -3.36 24.89 -25.04
C LYS A 33 -4.39 25.13 -23.94
N ILE A 34 -4.08 26.04 -23.01
CA ILE A 34 -5.03 26.57 -22.03
C ILE A 34 -5.12 28.07 -22.24
N SER A 35 -6.30 28.55 -22.60
CA SER A 35 -6.47 29.93 -23.04
C SER A 35 -7.71 30.62 -22.51
N ALA A 36 -7.66 31.94 -22.51
CA ALA A 36 -8.77 32.83 -22.28
C ALA A 36 -8.84 33.86 -23.42
N SER A 37 -10.03 34.03 -23.99
CA SER A 37 -10.32 35.08 -24.97
C SER A 37 -10.81 36.35 -24.27
N GLY A 38 -10.53 37.52 -24.84
CA GLY A 38 -10.92 38.80 -24.25
C GLY A 38 -10.20 39.98 -24.87
N SER A 39 -10.05 41.06 -24.11
CA SER A 39 -9.19 42.20 -24.47
C SER A 39 -8.20 42.43 -23.33
N PHE A 40 -6.95 42.05 -23.56
CA PHE A 40 -5.91 42.08 -22.53
C PHE A 40 -4.80 43.05 -22.90
N GLY A 41 -4.61 44.07 -22.06
CA GLY A 41 -3.45 44.96 -22.14
C GLY A 41 -2.18 44.29 -21.62
N THR A 42 -1.16 45.10 -21.36
CA THR A 42 0.04 44.64 -20.65
C THR A 42 -0.30 44.24 -19.21
N GLY A 43 0.49 43.33 -18.65
CA GLY A 43 0.37 42.92 -17.26
C GLY A 43 0.41 41.41 -17.05
N ALA A 44 0.57 41.05 -15.78
CA ALA A 44 0.63 39.67 -15.34
C ALA A 44 -0.74 38.99 -15.41
N PHE A 45 -0.73 37.68 -15.63
CA PHE A 45 -1.90 36.83 -15.58
C PHE A 45 -1.54 35.45 -15.05
N THR A 46 -2.54 34.76 -14.51
CA THR A 46 -2.42 33.38 -14.06
C THR A 46 -3.36 32.49 -14.84
N VAL A 47 -2.97 31.22 -14.96
CA VAL A 47 -3.77 30.16 -15.58
C VAL A 47 -3.73 28.93 -14.69
N ASP A 48 -4.90 28.35 -14.46
CA ASP A 48 -5.06 27.10 -13.75
C ASP A 48 -5.11 25.94 -14.75
N ALA A 49 -4.27 24.92 -14.54
CA ALA A 49 -4.30 23.68 -15.29
C ALA A 49 -4.91 22.57 -14.43
N THR A 50 -5.97 21.94 -14.96
CA THR A 50 -6.62 20.78 -14.35
C THR A 50 -6.35 19.53 -15.17
N GLY A 51 -6.46 18.34 -14.57
CA GLY A 51 -6.34 17.06 -15.30
C GLY A 51 -4.90 16.66 -15.65
N LEU A 52 -3.90 17.25 -14.99
CA LEU A 52 -2.51 16.84 -15.14
C LEU A 52 -2.21 15.57 -14.33
N SER A 53 -1.31 14.74 -14.84
CA SER A 53 -0.83 13.56 -14.12
C SER A 53 -0.07 13.98 -12.86
N ALA A 54 -0.30 13.29 -11.75
CA ALA A 54 0.44 13.51 -10.51
C ALA A 54 1.92 13.12 -10.65
N SER A 55 2.79 13.65 -9.79
CA SER A 55 4.24 13.39 -9.78
C SER A 55 4.91 13.53 -11.16
N THR A 56 4.39 14.42 -12.00
CA THR A 56 4.82 14.57 -13.40
C THR A 56 5.40 15.97 -13.60
N GLN A 57 6.59 16.03 -14.20
CA GLN A 57 7.19 17.29 -14.61
C GLN A 57 6.55 17.78 -15.90
N TYR A 58 6.18 19.05 -15.93
CA TYR A 58 5.62 19.74 -17.08
C TYR A 58 6.44 21.00 -17.41
N TYR A 59 6.46 21.32 -18.69
CA TYR A 59 7.03 22.53 -19.25
C TYR A 59 5.89 23.39 -19.80
N PHE A 60 5.98 24.71 -19.64
CA PHE A 60 4.96 25.62 -20.13
C PHE A 60 5.56 26.86 -20.77
N LYS A 61 4.87 27.42 -21.76
CA LYS A 61 5.18 28.69 -22.41
C LYS A 61 3.93 29.56 -22.41
N ALA A 62 4.01 30.74 -21.81
CA ALA A 62 2.94 31.73 -21.90
C ALA A 62 2.84 32.27 -23.34
N TYR A 63 1.65 32.64 -23.78
CA TYR A 63 1.47 33.27 -25.08
C TYR A 63 0.37 34.34 -25.02
N ALA A 64 0.43 35.28 -25.96
CA ALA A 64 -0.62 36.25 -26.20
C ALA A 64 -0.72 36.54 -27.70
N THR A 65 -1.94 36.59 -28.21
CA THR A 65 -2.24 36.79 -29.63
C THR A 65 -3.10 38.03 -29.81
N ASN A 66 -2.79 38.84 -30.81
CA ASN A 66 -3.63 39.93 -31.31
C ASN A 66 -3.59 39.95 -32.84
N THR A 67 -4.15 41.00 -33.45
CA THR A 67 -4.16 41.19 -34.91
C THR A 67 -2.78 41.33 -35.53
N ASN A 68 -1.75 41.67 -34.74
CA ASN A 68 -0.37 41.85 -35.21
C ASN A 68 0.46 40.56 -35.13
N GLY A 69 -0.01 39.54 -34.41
CA GLY A 69 0.65 38.25 -34.30
C GLY A 69 0.52 37.61 -32.93
N THR A 70 1.34 36.58 -32.70
CA THR A 70 1.43 35.87 -31.41
C THR A 70 2.83 36.02 -30.85
N GLY A 71 2.91 36.48 -29.60
CA GLY A 71 4.14 36.44 -28.82
C GLY A 71 4.14 35.24 -27.88
N TYR A 72 5.31 34.62 -27.70
CA TYR A 72 5.54 33.54 -26.75
C TYR A 72 6.56 33.98 -25.71
N GLY A 73 6.32 33.57 -24.46
CA GLY A 73 7.25 33.74 -23.36
C GLY A 73 8.33 32.64 -23.35
N THR A 74 9.34 32.84 -22.51
CA THR A 74 10.33 31.79 -22.23
C THR A 74 9.67 30.58 -21.56
N GLN A 75 10.27 29.42 -21.73
CA GLN A 75 9.77 28.19 -21.13
C GLN A 75 10.01 28.20 -19.61
N GLY A 76 8.96 27.93 -18.84
CA GLY A 76 9.02 27.59 -17.42
C GLY A 76 8.79 26.09 -17.20
N THR A 77 9.05 25.61 -15.99
CA THR A 77 8.74 24.24 -15.57
C THR A 77 8.11 24.20 -14.19
N PHE A 78 7.33 23.16 -13.93
CA PHE A 78 6.86 22.79 -12.60
C PHE A 78 6.66 21.28 -12.53
N THR A 79 6.58 20.75 -11.33
CA THR A 79 6.23 19.34 -11.09
C THR A 79 4.92 19.31 -10.32
N THR A 80 3.96 18.51 -10.78
CA THR A 80 2.72 18.27 -10.04
C THR A 80 3.01 17.52 -8.75
N SER A 81 2.26 17.82 -7.69
CA SER A 81 2.34 17.06 -6.45
C SER A 81 1.95 15.59 -6.66
N ALA A 82 2.39 14.71 -5.76
CA ALA A 82 1.91 13.35 -5.72
C ALA A 82 0.39 13.32 -5.48
N ALA A 83 -0.27 12.30 -6.01
CA ALA A 83 -1.68 12.07 -5.71
C ALA A 83 -1.82 11.86 -4.21
N SER A 84 -2.83 12.51 -3.60
CA SER A 84 -3.12 12.28 -2.19
C SER A 84 -3.65 10.87 -2.01
N SER A 85 -3.03 10.08 -1.12
CA SER A 85 -3.53 8.76 -0.77
C SER A 85 -4.73 8.88 0.15
N LEU A 86 -5.77 8.11 -0.12
CA LEU A 86 -6.95 7.97 0.73
C LEU A 86 -6.60 7.24 2.04
N THR A 87 -7.39 7.47 3.08
CA THR A 87 -7.24 6.77 4.36
C THR A 87 -7.98 5.43 4.30
N PRO A 88 -7.32 4.30 4.59
CA PRO A 88 -7.99 3.00 4.64
C PRO A 88 -8.97 2.92 5.83
N PRO A 89 -9.95 2.01 5.80
CA PRO A 89 -10.83 1.79 6.93
C PRO A 89 -10.06 1.27 8.14
N THR A 90 -10.53 1.60 9.35
CA THR A 90 -9.96 1.07 10.59
C THR A 90 -10.20 -0.44 10.68
N LEU A 91 -9.13 -1.18 10.91
CA LEU A 91 -9.15 -2.63 11.03
C LEU A 91 -9.38 -3.06 12.48
N ALA A 92 -10.04 -4.20 12.65
CA ALA A 92 -10.22 -4.88 13.93
C ALA A 92 -9.69 -6.32 13.84
N SER A 93 -8.85 -6.67 14.81
CA SER A 93 -8.24 -8.00 14.89
C SER A 93 -9.24 -9.06 15.33
N ALA A 94 -8.99 -10.31 14.95
CA ALA A 94 -9.71 -11.46 15.47
C ALA A 94 -9.32 -11.68 16.94
N VAL A 95 -10.33 -11.85 17.80
CA VAL A 95 -10.14 -12.01 19.26
C VAL A 95 -9.53 -13.37 19.62
N VAL A 96 -9.89 -14.43 18.89
CA VAL A 96 -9.46 -15.81 19.17
C VAL A 96 -9.03 -16.49 17.88
N ALA A 97 -7.90 -16.06 17.33
CA ALA A 97 -7.31 -16.68 16.14
C ALA A 97 -6.19 -17.64 16.56
N THR A 98 -6.11 -18.79 15.89
CA THR A 98 -5.03 -19.78 16.05
C THR A 98 -4.41 -20.07 14.70
N VAL A 99 -3.28 -20.78 14.72
CA VAL A 99 -2.61 -21.23 13.49
C VAL A 99 -3.39 -22.31 12.73
N ASP A 100 -4.42 -22.94 13.31
CA ASP A 100 -5.15 -24.06 12.67
C ASP A 100 -6.38 -23.59 11.88
N GLY A 101 -7.01 -22.50 12.31
CA GLY A 101 -8.28 -22.03 11.79
C GLY A 101 -8.14 -20.78 10.93
N ALA A 102 -8.99 -20.66 9.90
CA ALA A 102 -9.15 -19.38 9.23
C ALA A 102 -9.68 -18.32 10.21
N PHE A 103 -9.23 -17.08 10.05
CA PHE A 103 -9.66 -15.97 10.89
C PHE A 103 -9.93 -14.73 10.05
N ASP A 104 -10.83 -13.87 10.55
CA ASP A 104 -11.24 -12.65 9.85
C ASP A 104 -10.65 -11.41 10.53
N ILE A 105 -9.99 -10.56 9.75
CA ILE A 105 -9.78 -9.16 10.11
C ILE A 105 -10.99 -8.39 9.59
N THR A 106 -11.67 -7.65 10.46
CA THR A 106 -12.93 -6.97 10.13
C THR A 106 -12.75 -5.46 10.03
N PHE A 107 -13.62 -4.80 9.28
CA PHE A 107 -13.65 -3.35 9.10
C PHE A 107 -15.05 -2.90 8.63
N THR A 108 -15.34 -1.60 8.76
CA THR A 108 -16.54 -1.03 8.11
C THR A 108 -16.34 -1.04 6.60
N ASP A 109 -17.30 -1.57 5.85
CA ASP A 109 -17.09 -1.86 4.43
C ASP A 109 -16.75 -0.61 3.61
N ASP A 110 -15.60 -0.68 2.93
CA ASP A 110 -15.22 0.23 1.85
C ASP A 110 -14.89 -0.63 0.63
N SER A 111 -15.81 -0.63 -0.35
CA SER A 111 -15.65 -1.41 -1.58
C SER A 111 -14.53 -0.89 -2.47
N ALA A 112 -14.27 0.42 -2.47
CA ALA A 112 -13.21 1.00 -3.28
C ALA A 112 -11.83 0.62 -2.72
N TRP A 113 -11.65 0.70 -1.40
CA TRP A 113 -10.43 0.22 -0.76
C TRP A 113 -10.22 -1.29 -0.95
N ARG A 114 -11.25 -2.09 -0.65
CA ARG A 114 -11.17 -3.56 -0.70
C ARG A 114 -10.82 -4.11 -2.09
N THR A 115 -11.41 -3.53 -3.13
CA THR A 115 -11.12 -3.92 -4.53
C THR A 115 -9.79 -3.37 -5.04
N ALA A 116 -9.24 -2.34 -4.38
CA ALA A 116 -7.94 -1.77 -4.70
C ALA A 116 -6.76 -2.48 -4.00
N ILE A 117 -7.01 -3.43 -3.09
CA ILE A 117 -5.96 -4.20 -2.40
C ILE A 117 -5.08 -4.92 -3.43
N THR A 118 -3.78 -4.63 -3.41
CA THR A 118 -2.78 -5.21 -4.31
C THR A 118 -1.87 -6.23 -3.63
N GLY A 119 -1.82 -6.22 -2.29
CA GLY A 119 -1.01 -7.17 -1.55
C GLY A 119 -1.19 -7.06 -0.04
N ILE A 120 -0.81 -8.14 0.64
CA ILE A 120 -0.75 -8.22 2.09
C ILE A 120 0.62 -8.78 2.47
N THR A 121 1.25 -8.19 3.49
CA THR A 121 2.49 -8.72 4.07
C THR A 121 2.30 -9.09 5.53
N VAL A 122 3.08 -10.05 6.00
CA VAL A 122 3.18 -10.46 7.40
C VAL A 122 4.65 -10.36 7.82
N GLY A 123 4.96 -9.49 8.77
CA GLY A 123 6.35 -9.23 9.18
C GLY A 123 7.23 -8.71 8.03
N GLY A 124 6.64 -7.94 7.11
CA GLY A 124 7.30 -7.43 5.90
C GLY A 124 7.46 -8.45 4.75
N SER A 125 7.13 -9.73 4.98
CA SER A 125 7.16 -10.76 3.92
C SER A 125 5.81 -10.86 3.23
N ALA A 126 5.80 -10.91 1.89
CA ALA A 126 4.57 -11.01 1.12
C ALA A 126 3.80 -12.31 1.45
N LEU A 127 2.53 -12.16 1.77
CA LEU A 127 1.61 -13.27 1.98
C LEU A 127 1.11 -13.77 0.61
N PRO A 128 1.19 -15.08 0.32
CA PRO A 128 0.68 -15.62 -0.94
C PRO A 128 -0.81 -15.33 -1.12
N SER A 129 -1.26 -15.10 -2.36
CA SER A 129 -2.66 -14.76 -2.66
C SER A 129 -3.68 -15.83 -2.26
N GLY A 130 -3.26 -17.10 -2.14
CA GLY A 130 -4.11 -18.19 -1.64
C GLY A 130 -4.28 -18.20 -0.11
N ALA A 131 -3.51 -17.41 0.63
CA ALA A 131 -3.55 -17.36 2.09
C ALA A 131 -4.46 -16.24 2.64
N TYR A 132 -5.14 -15.50 1.77
CA TYR A 132 -6.16 -14.54 2.17
C TYR A 132 -7.26 -14.40 1.11
N SER A 133 -8.43 -13.89 1.52
CA SER A 133 -9.53 -13.55 0.63
C SER A 133 -10.10 -12.18 0.98
N THR A 134 -10.18 -11.31 -0.01
CA THR A 134 -10.73 -9.94 0.09
C THR A 134 -12.13 -9.83 -0.53
N GLY A 135 -12.73 -10.93 -0.98
CA GLY A 135 -13.97 -10.90 -1.74
C GLY A 135 -15.23 -10.59 -0.92
N THR A 136 -15.16 -10.70 0.41
CA THR A 136 -16.33 -10.52 1.29
C THR A 136 -16.37 -9.10 1.86
N ALA A 137 -17.54 -8.49 1.86
CA ALA A 137 -17.72 -7.16 2.46
C ALA A 137 -17.41 -7.18 3.97
N GLY A 138 -16.71 -6.13 4.43
CA GLY A 138 -16.39 -5.86 5.82
C GLY A 138 -15.32 -6.76 6.44
N LYS A 139 -14.66 -7.61 5.65
CA LYS A 139 -13.61 -8.49 6.17
C LYS A 139 -12.58 -8.94 5.15
N ILE A 140 -11.40 -9.31 5.65
CA ILE A 140 -10.40 -10.11 4.95
C ILE A 140 -10.23 -11.41 5.74
N THR A 141 -10.48 -12.53 5.08
CA THR A 141 -10.31 -13.86 5.68
C THR A 141 -8.90 -14.35 5.41
N PHE A 142 -8.16 -14.70 6.45
CA PHE A 142 -6.82 -15.26 6.38
C PHE A 142 -6.87 -16.77 6.59
N THR A 143 -6.08 -17.52 5.84
CA THR A 143 -6.05 -18.99 5.85
C THR A 143 -4.65 -19.48 6.24
N PRO A 144 -4.40 -19.76 7.53
CA PRO A 144 -3.07 -20.16 8.00
C PRO A 144 -2.44 -21.37 7.29
N SER A 145 -3.25 -22.37 6.92
CA SER A 145 -2.77 -23.57 6.23
C SER A 145 -2.13 -23.29 4.87
N ALA A 146 -2.41 -22.14 4.27
CA ALA A 146 -1.88 -21.73 2.98
C ALA A 146 -0.58 -20.91 3.06
N SER A 147 -0.06 -20.60 4.26
CA SER A 147 1.24 -19.90 4.39
C SER A 147 1.95 -20.18 5.72
N ALA A 148 3.23 -20.55 5.63
CA ALA A 148 4.11 -20.70 6.80
C ALA A 148 4.23 -19.41 7.65
N LEU A 149 4.00 -18.23 7.05
CA LEU A 149 4.02 -16.94 7.77
C LEU A 149 2.91 -16.86 8.86
N LEU A 150 1.86 -17.65 8.71
CA LEU A 150 0.71 -17.72 9.62
C LEU A 150 0.69 -19.00 10.48
N GLN A 151 1.68 -19.90 10.32
CA GLN A 151 1.72 -21.22 10.99
C GLN A 151 2.52 -21.22 12.28
N SER A 152 3.00 -20.07 12.73
CA SER A 152 3.66 -19.90 14.03
C SER A 152 2.80 -19.01 14.93
N PRO A 153 2.66 -19.33 16.24
CA PRO A 153 1.99 -18.46 17.19
C PRO A 153 2.70 -17.11 17.38
N GLY A 154 2.02 -16.20 18.05
CA GLY A 154 2.52 -14.87 18.39
C GLY A 154 1.88 -13.76 17.58
N THR A 155 2.37 -12.54 17.81
CA THR A 155 1.85 -11.33 17.15
C THR A 155 2.39 -11.22 15.72
N LYS A 156 1.47 -11.10 14.77
CA LYS A 156 1.71 -10.91 13.34
C LYS A 156 1.46 -9.45 13.00
N ALA A 157 2.51 -8.74 12.59
CA ALA A 157 2.38 -7.42 12.00
C ALA A 157 1.90 -7.58 10.55
N ILE A 158 0.64 -7.24 10.30
CA ILE A 158 -0.01 -7.35 9.00
C ILE A 158 -0.08 -5.96 8.38
N VAL A 159 0.37 -5.85 7.13
CA VAL A 159 0.28 -4.63 6.33
C VAL A 159 -0.52 -4.95 5.07
N ILE A 160 -1.57 -4.18 4.80
CA ILE A 160 -2.42 -4.31 3.63
C ILE A 160 -2.23 -3.08 2.75
N SER A 161 -1.72 -3.30 1.54
CA SER A 161 -1.48 -2.25 0.55
C SER A 161 -2.61 -2.23 -0.48
N ALA A 162 -3.11 -1.02 -0.77
CA ALA A 162 -4.17 -0.81 -1.74
C ALA A 162 -3.86 0.41 -2.63
N THR A 163 -4.14 0.30 -3.93
CA THR A 163 -3.84 1.35 -4.91
C THR A 163 -4.60 2.63 -4.57
N GLY A 164 -3.88 3.74 -4.39
CA GLY A 164 -4.47 5.03 -4.05
C GLY A 164 -4.80 5.22 -2.57
N TYR A 165 -4.40 4.29 -1.69
CA TYR A 165 -4.59 4.39 -0.24
C TYR A 165 -3.25 4.35 0.50
N ASN A 166 -3.24 4.89 1.71
CA ASN A 166 -2.17 4.62 2.66
C ASN A 166 -2.24 3.16 3.12
N ASP A 167 -1.11 2.58 3.53
CA ASP A 167 -1.07 1.21 4.04
C ASP A 167 -1.93 1.07 5.32
N ALA A 168 -2.76 0.03 5.35
CA ALA A 168 -3.52 -0.34 6.54
C ALA A 168 -2.70 -1.33 7.37
N ASN A 169 -2.50 -1.01 8.65
CA ASN A 169 -1.60 -1.76 9.54
C ASN A 169 -2.39 -2.34 10.71
N ILE A 170 -2.15 -3.61 11.06
CA ILE A 170 -2.71 -4.21 12.27
C ILE A 170 -1.80 -5.30 12.84
N ASN A 171 -1.83 -5.42 14.17
CA ASN A 171 -1.21 -6.54 14.88
C ASN A 171 -2.27 -7.60 15.19
N GLN A 172 -2.12 -8.79 14.60
CA GLN A 172 -2.96 -9.95 14.89
C GLN A 172 -2.21 -10.95 15.76
N THR A 173 -2.73 -11.28 16.95
CA THR A 173 -2.16 -12.36 17.76
C THR A 173 -2.72 -13.70 17.31
N LEU A 174 -1.85 -14.68 17.03
CA LEU A 174 -2.23 -16.06 16.77
C LEU A 174 -1.82 -16.94 17.95
N GLY A 175 -2.77 -17.73 18.47
CA GLY A 175 -2.49 -18.82 19.40
C GLY A 175 -1.94 -20.07 18.70
N ALA A 176 -1.35 -20.97 19.50
CA ALA A 176 -1.04 -22.32 19.04
C ALA A 176 -2.29 -23.07 18.62
N GLY A 177 -2.11 -24.04 17.73
CA GLY A 177 -3.15 -24.95 17.31
C GLY A 177 -3.53 -25.94 18.40
N VAL A 178 -4.46 -26.83 18.06
CA VAL A 178 -4.81 -27.98 18.88
C VAL A 178 -3.64 -28.96 18.86
N GLY A 179 -3.36 -29.60 20.00
CA GLY A 179 -2.34 -30.64 20.09
C GLY A 179 -2.62 -31.79 19.12
N ALA A 180 -1.66 -32.09 18.25
CA ALA A 180 -1.77 -33.11 17.20
C ALA A 180 -0.63 -34.13 17.26
N GLN A 181 0.46 -33.81 17.96
CA GLN A 181 1.68 -34.62 17.98
C GLN A 181 2.31 -34.63 19.37
N LEU A 182 2.92 -35.77 19.73
CA LEU A 182 3.83 -35.87 20.86
C LEU A 182 5.27 -35.79 20.34
N SER A 183 6.11 -35.00 21.00
CA SER A 183 7.51 -34.81 20.60
C SER A 183 8.46 -34.90 21.80
N VAL A 184 9.59 -35.57 21.65
CA VAL A 184 10.66 -35.57 22.66
C VAL A 184 11.52 -34.32 22.47
N THR A 185 11.48 -33.39 23.43
CA THR A 185 12.26 -32.15 23.42
C THR A 185 13.60 -32.30 24.13
N THR A 186 13.73 -33.30 24.99
CA THR A 186 15.00 -33.68 25.63
C THR A 186 15.16 -35.19 25.52
N GLN A 187 16.20 -35.64 24.84
CA GLN A 187 16.46 -37.07 24.66
C GLN A 187 16.89 -37.72 25.99
N PRO A 188 16.51 -38.99 26.22
CA PRO A 188 16.94 -39.71 27.39
C PRO A 188 18.45 -39.95 27.36
N GLY A 189 19.11 -39.73 28.49
CA GLY A 189 20.53 -40.03 28.66
C GLY A 189 20.73 -41.50 29.03
N ALA A 190 21.65 -42.19 28.36
CA ALA A 190 21.92 -43.60 28.62
C ALA A 190 22.31 -43.83 30.10
N PRO A 191 21.84 -44.93 30.73
CA PRO A 191 22.29 -45.32 32.07
C PRO A 191 23.74 -45.79 32.06
N THR A 192 24.37 -45.88 33.22
CA THR A 192 25.74 -46.40 33.37
C THR A 192 25.84 -47.93 33.25
N PHE A 193 24.70 -48.64 33.26
CA PHE A 193 24.59 -50.08 33.07
C PHE A 193 23.22 -50.45 32.48
N ASN A 194 23.14 -51.62 31.85
CA ASN A 194 21.88 -52.12 31.25
C ASN A 194 20.79 -52.29 32.32
N GLY A 195 19.64 -51.66 32.11
CA GLY A 195 18.51 -51.66 33.04
C GLY A 195 18.58 -50.59 34.15
N GLY A 196 19.61 -49.73 34.15
CA GLY A 196 19.69 -48.60 35.08
C GLY A 196 18.73 -47.44 34.74
N ALA A 197 18.52 -46.53 35.69
CA ALA A 197 17.75 -45.31 35.48
C ALA A 197 18.44 -44.38 34.48
N LEU A 198 17.64 -43.66 33.67
CA LEU A 198 18.16 -42.73 32.68
C LEU A 198 18.96 -41.62 33.35
N ALA A 199 20.16 -41.36 32.84
CA ALA A 199 21.03 -40.29 33.34
C ALA A 199 20.43 -38.90 33.10
N THR A 200 19.65 -38.77 32.01
CA THR A 200 18.82 -37.59 31.72
C THR A 200 17.40 -38.09 31.48
N GLN A 201 16.42 -37.55 32.20
CA GLN A 201 15.02 -37.89 31.96
C GLN A 201 14.52 -37.25 30.67
N PRO A 202 13.79 -38.01 29.82
CA PRO A 202 13.25 -37.46 28.60
C PRO A 202 12.16 -36.45 28.93
N VAL A 203 12.14 -35.34 28.19
CA VAL A 203 11.04 -34.36 28.26
C VAL A 203 10.22 -34.52 27.00
N VAL A 204 8.91 -34.65 27.17
CA VAL A 204 7.93 -34.77 26.09
C VAL A 204 7.06 -33.53 26.07
N ALA A 205 6.72 -33.05 24.88
CA ALA A 205 5.87 -31.90 24.66
C ALA A 205 4.77 -32.22 23.63
N ILE A 206 3.58 -31.68 23.88
CA ILE A 206 2.46 -31.70 22.94
C ILE A 206 2.62 -30.55 21.95
N ARG A 207 2.69 -30.89 20.67
CA ARG A 207 2.80 -29.94 19.56
C ARG A 207 1.54 -29.94 18.71
N ASP A 208 1.24 -28.79 18.11
CA ASP A 208 0.19 -28.70 17.09
C ASP A 208 0.65 -29.29 15.75
N GLN A 209 -0.23 -29.25 14.75
CA GLN A 209 0.05 -29.82 13.42
C GLN A 209 1.22 -29.15 12.68
N TYR A 210 1.61 -27.94 13.08
CA TYR A 210 2.75 -27.20 12.53
C TYR A 210 4.00 -27.31 13.41
N GLY A 211 3.95 -28.12 14.46
CA GLY A 211 5.07 -28.36 15.36
C GLY A 211 5.25 -27.28 16.42
N ASN A 212 4.29 -26.37 16.61
CA ASN A 212 4.40 -25.37 17.68
C ASN A 212 4.09 -26.00 19.03
N ALA A 213 4.77 -25.54 20.08
CA ALA A 213 4.43 -25.94 21.44
C ALA A 213 3.02 -25.46 21.79
N THR A 214 2.17 -26.37 22.23
CA THR A 214 0.85 -26.03 22.76
C THR A 214 0.95 -25.73 24.25
N ALA A 215 -0.03 -25.01 24.80
CA ALA A 215 -0.16 -24.82 26.23
C ALA A 215 -0.80 -26.03 26.95
N SER A 216 -1.00 -27.16 26.24
CA SER A 216 -1.62 -28.35 26.82
C SER A 216 -0.79 -28.88 27.98
N THR A 217 -1.49 -29.16 29.09
CA THR A 217 -0.97 -29.83 30.29
C THR A 217 -1.36 -31.31 30.32
N ASP A 218 -1.80 -31.87 29.18
CA ASP A 218 -2.29 -33.25 29.13
C ASP A 218 -1.18 -34.22 29.56
N SER A 219 -1.50 -35.07 30.54
CA SER A 219 -0.58 -36.06 31.07
C SER A 219 -0.39 -37.20 30.07
N VAL A 220 0.83 -37.37 29.57
CA VAL A 220 1.24 -38.59 28.86
C VAL A 220 1.37 -39.70 29.90
N THR A 221 0.31 -40.49 30.08
CA THR A 221 0.34 -41.66 30.97
C THR A 221 0.79 -42.85 30.13
N ALA A 222 1.94 -43.43 30.46
CA ALA A 222 2.46 -44.64 29.82
C ALA A 222 1.68 -45.88 30.26
#